data_AF-A0A5M3WGW3-F1
#
_entry.id   AF-A0A5M3WGW3-F1
#
_cell.length_a   1.000
_cell.length_b   1.000
_cell.length_c   1.000
_cell.angle_alpha   90.00
_cell.angle_beta   90.00
_cell.angle_gamma   90.00
#
_symmetry.space_group_name_H-M   'P 1'
#
loop_
_entity.id
_entity.type
_entity.pdbx_description
1 polymer ?
#
loop_
_entity_poly.entity_id
_entity_poly.type
_entity_poly.pdbx_seq_one_letter_code
_entity_poly.pdbx_strand_id
1 'polypeptide(L)'
;MSAITPPTPDNIAAMLTDSDNDYHDGNDWHLGISAAGNVVSIEVTPHDVAHEELPVERFEAHVFAVEPAPPVASAPVELDAETARELTYDGHGATIDGWTVVAQVETGRSRWTSHHRLVIRNETGEHFAATFRRGLTEMQETQPWEDEQVAKFTPVAPRAKVVRTVEWVKPPAPAPDLLIDPDCRDGKCGSCVGGPCEHGCHQGGGS
;
A
#
# COMPACT_ATOMS: atom_id res chain seq x y z
N MET A 1 1.11 10.83 -24.81
CA MET A 1 0.58 9.46 -24.78
C MET A 1 0.28 9.15 -23.33
N SER A 2 -0.78 8.37 -23.04
CA SER A 2 -1.20 8.07 -21.67
C SER A 2 -0.89 6.62 -21.36
N ALA A 3 -0.52 6.35 -20.10
CA ALA A 3 -0.34 5.00 -19.61
C ALA A 3 -1.65 4.19 -19.75
N ILE A 4 -1.53 2.87 -19.92
CA ILE A 4 -2.68 1.94 -19.99
C ILE A 4 -3.54 2.05 -18.72
N THR A 5 -2.87 2.14 -17.57
CA THR A 5 -3.42 2.55 -16.29
C THR A 5 -2.48 3.64 -15.76
N PRO A 6 -2.93 4.85 -15.39
CA PRO A 6 -2.08 5.82 -14.71
C PRO A 6 -1.91 5.42 -13.23
N PRO A 7 -0.72 5.56 -12.63
CA PRO A 7 -0.57 5.35 -11.20
C PRO A 7 -1.30 6.46 -10.42
N THR A 8 -2.04 6.07 -9.39
CA THR A 8 -2.76 7.00 -8.51
C THR A 8 -2.35 6.75 -7.06
N PRO A 9 -2.53 7.73 -6.15
CA PRO A 9 -2.25 7.52 -4.74
C PRO A 9 -2.97 6.32 -4.14
N ASP A 10 -4.21 6.06 -4.55
CA ASP A 10 -5.03 4.95 -4.06
C ASP A 10 -4.52 3.60 -4.55
N ASN A 11 -4.14 3.50 -5.83
CA ASN A 11 -3.58 2.26 -6.38
C ASN A 11 -2.21 1.94 -5.76
N ILE A 12 -1.38 2.96 -5.53
CA ILE A 12 -0.09 2.80 -4.84
C ILE A 12 -0.30 2.44 -3.37
N ALA A 13 -1.27 3.05 -2.69
CA ALA A 13 -1.59 2.68 -1.31
C ALA A 13 -2.05 1.22 -1.20
N ALA A 14 -2.98 0.78 -2.06
CA ALA A 14 -3.45 -0.60 -2.12
C ALA A 14 -2.28 -1.57 -2.37
N MET A 15 -1.44 -1.29 -3.35
CA MET A 15 -0.24 -2.08 -3.65
C MET A 15 0.67 -2.22 -2.43
N LEU A 16 0.93 -1.15 -1.67
CA LEU A 16 1.79 -1.18 -0.48
C LEU A 16 1.17 -1.92 0.72
N THR A 17 -0.16 -2.05 0.76
CA THR A 17 -0.88 -2.62 1.91
C THR A 17 -1.42 -4.01 1.67
N ASP A 18 -1.62 -4.41 0.42
CA ASP A 18 -2.13 -5.72 0.06
C ASP A 18 -1.01 -6.77 0.12
N SER A 19 -1.35 -7.94 0.65
CA SER A 19 -0.36 -8.97 1.04
C SER A 19 0.41 -9.59 -0.12
N ASP A 20 0.02 -9.33 -1.38
CA ASP A 20 0.67 -9.91 -2.56
C ASP A 20 1.81 -9.04 -3.08
N ASN A 21 1.80 -7.71 -2.87
CA ASN A 21 2.80 -6.76 -3.40
C ASN A 21 3.23 -6.98 -4.88
N ASP A 22 2.50 -7.80 -5.65
CA ASP A 22 2.82 -8.07 -7.04
C ASP A 22 2.28 -6.93 -7.89
N TYR A 23 3.17 -5.99 -8.19
CA TYR A 23 2.86 -4.83 -9.00
C TYR A 23 2.73 -5.15 -10.49
N HIS A 24 2.99 -6.40 -10.90
CA HIS A 24 2.82 -6.87 -12.27
C HIS A 24 1.39 -7.29 -12.61
N ASP A 25 0.46 -7.29 -11.65
CA ASP A 25 -0.95 -7.64 -11.87
C ASP A 25 -1.70 -6.57 -12.69
N GLY A 26 -1.50 -6.62 -14.01
CA GLY A 26 -2.26 -5.82 -14.98
C GLY A 26 -1.78 -4.39 -15.17
N ASN A 27 -0.66 -3.99 -14.56
CA ASN A 27 -0.05 -2.68 -14.75
C ASN A 27 1.30 -2.79 -15.46
N ASP A 28 1.53 -1.93 -16.46
CA ASP A 28 2.78 -1.88 -17.22
C ASP A 28 3.67 -0.75 -16.68
N TRP A 29 4.13 -0.90 -15.43
CA TRP A 29 4.95 0.08 -14.73
C TRP A 29 6.21 -0.55 -14.14
N HIS A 30 7.30 0.21 -14.08
CA HIS A 30 8.47 -0.10 -13.25
C HIS A 30 8.46 0.67 -11.94
N LEU A 31 8.82 -0.01 -10.84
CA LEU A 31 8.87 0.56 -9.50
C LEU A 31 10.30 0.73 -8.98
N GLY A 32 10.58 1.91 -8.44
CA GLY A 32 11.71 2.18 -7.57
C GLY A 32 11.22 2.50 -6.16
N ILE A 33 11.67 1.77 -5.14
CA ILE A 33 11.34 2.05 -3.74
C ILE A 33 12.62 2.34 -2.97
N SER A 34 12.62 3.46 -2.26
CA SER A 34 13.67 3.80 -1.30
C SER A 34 13.05 4.34 -0.01
N ALA A 35 13.80 4.25 1.10
CA ALA A 35 13.32 4.70 2.40
C ALA A 35 14.37 5.53 3.13
N ALA A 36 13.94 6.64 3.72
CA ALA A 36 14.75 7.51 4.57
C ALA A 36 13.96 7.88 5.83
N GLY A 37 14.28 7.22 6.95
CA GLY A 37 13.58 7.42 8.22
C GLY A 37 12.12 6.97 8.14
N ASN A 38 11.18 7.90 8.31
CA ASN A 38 9.73 7.65 8.24
C ASN A 38 9.12 8.00 6.88
N VAL A 39 9.94 8.29 5.88
CA VAL A 39 9.51 8.58 4.50
C VAL A 39 9.93 7.44 3.60
N VAL A 40 8.97 6.90 2.85
CA VAL A 40 9.20 5.93 1.77
C VAL A 40 8.96 6.67 0.46
N SER A 41 10.00 6.80 -0.36
CA SER A 41 9.92 7.40 -1.69
C SER A 41 9.68 6.31 -2.71
N ILE A 42 8.66 6.51 -3.55
CA ILE A 42 8.19 5.56 -4.55
C ILE A 42 8.25 6.27 -5.90
N GLU A 43 9.05 5.73 -6.79
CA GLU A 43 9.12 6.16 -8.19
C GLU A 43 8.38 5.13 -9.04
N VAL A 44 7.43 5.60 -9.83
CA VAL A 44 6.68 4.80 -10.79
C VAL A 44 7.05 5.28 -12.18
N THR A 45 7.55 4.38 -13.01
CA THR A 45 7.82 4.65 -14.43
C THR A 45 6.73 3.96 -15.25
N PRO A 46 5.68 4.68 -15.66
CA PRO A 46 4.63 4.05 -16.44
C PRO A 46 5.07 3.83 -17.89
N HIS A 47 4.48 2.84 -18.56
CA HIS A 47 4.67 2.59 -19.98
C HIS A 47 3.36 2.82 -20.76
N ASP A 48 3.50 3.18 -22.03
CA ASP A 48 2.37 3.26 -22.95
C ASP A 48 2.07 1.92 -23.64
N VAL A 49 1.08 1.89 -24.53
CA VAL A 49 0.69 0.69 -25.29
C VAL A 49 1.79 0.12 -26.20
N ALA A 50 2.85 0.87 -26.45
CA ALA A 50 4.02 0.44 -27.22
C ALA A 50 5.19 0.01 -26.31
N HIS A 51 4.97 -0.05 -25.00
CA HIS A 51 5.98 -0.27 -23.96
C HIS A 51 7.05 0.84 -23.87
N GLU A 52 6.77 2.04 -24.40
CA GLU A 52 7.68 3.18 -24.25
C GLU A 52 7.55 3.81 -22.85
N GLU A 53 8.68 4.15 -22.24
CA GLU A 53 8.71 4.81 -20.94
C GLU A 53 8.07 6.21 -21.01
N LEU A 54 7.12 6.44 -20.11
CA LEU A 54 6.50 7.74 -19.87
C LEU A 54 7.21 8.46 -18.71
N PRO A 55 6.92 9.76 -18.49
CA PRO A 55 7.53 10.51 -17.40
C PRO A 55 7.34 9.83 -16.04
N VAL A 56 8.43 9.71 -15.28
CA VAL A 56 8.42 9.14 -13.93
C VAL A 56 7.51 9.95 -13.02
N GLU A 57 6.60 9.26 -12.35
CA GLU A 57 5.74 9.78 -11.31
C GLU A 57 6.34 9.47 -9.93
N ARG A 58 6.25 10.43 -9.01
CA ARG A 58 6.84 10.32 -7.67
C ARG A 58 5.79 10.44 -6.59
N PHE A 59 5.79 9.46 -5.70
CA PHE A 59 4.94 9.40 -4.53
C PHE A 59 5.79 9.32 -3.27
N GLU A 60 5.29 9.91 -2.20
CA GLU A 60 5.89 9.79 -0.87
C GLU A 60 4.87 9.19 0.10
N ALA A 61 5.26 8.11 0.76
CA ALA A 61 4.53 7.49 1.84
C ALA A 61 5.16 7.88 3.19
N HIS A 62 4.41 8.62 4.01
CA HIS A 62 4.84 8.96 5.36
C HIS A 62 4.27 7.96 6.36
N VAL A 63 5.16 7.35 7.13
CA VAL A 63 4.81 6.36 8.16
C VAL A 63 4.74 7.04 9.52
N PHE A 64 3.55 7.05 10.11
CA PHE A 64 3.35 7.56 11.46
C PHE A 64 3.06 6.41 12.42
N ALA A 65 3.81 6.36 13.53
CA ALA A 65 3.49 5.48 14.63
C ALA A 65 2.26 6.03 15.35
N VAL A 66 1.17 5.28 15.34
CA VAL A 66 0.02 5.57 16.20
C VAL A 66 0.26 4.88 17.55
N GLU A 67 -0.04 5.58 18.64
CA GLU A 67 -0.03 4.95 19.96
C GLU A 67 -1.04 3.80 19.95
N PRO A 68 -0.62 2.57 20.28
CA PRO A 68 -1.55 1.45 20.32
C PRO A 68 -2.64 1.74 21.35
N ALA A 69 -3.90 1.56 20.96
CA ALA A 69 -4.98 1.54 21.94
C ALA A 69 -4.66 0.46 23.01
N PRO A 70 -5.07 0.63 24.27
CA PRO A 70 -4.94 -0.44 25.26
C PRO A 70 -5.55 -1.74 24.74
N PRO A 71 -4.99 -2.92 25.11
CA PRO A 71 -5.60 -4.18 24.71
C PRO A 71 -7.03 -4.22 25.24
N VAL A 72 -7.95 -4.65 24.39
CA VAL A 72 -9.37 -4.78 24.76
C VAL A 72 -9.52 -5.82 25.87
N ALA A 73 -8.74 -6.90 25.79
CA ALA A 73 -8.63 -7.90 26.85
C ALA A 73 -7.68 -7.47 27.97
N SER A 74 -8.05 -7.81 29.21
CA SER A 74 -7.24 -7.53 30.41
C SER A 74 -6.64 -8.77 31.07
N ALA A 75 -7.10 -9.98 30.73
CA ALA A 75 -6.66 -11.23 31.34
C ALA A 75 -6.08 -12.19 30.28
N PRO A 76 -5.00 -12.93 30.59
CA PRO A 76 -4.52 -14.02 29.73
C PRO A 76 -5.58 -15.11 29.52
N VAL A 77 -5.44 -15.82 28.41
CA VAL A 77 -6.22 -17.03 28.11
C VAL A 77 -5.28 -18.20 27.96
N GLU A 78 -5.76 -19.39 28.30
CA GLU A 78 -5.04 -20.65 28.16
C GLU A 78 -5.81 -21.49 27.14
N LEU A 79 -5.10 -21.92 26.11
CA LEU A 79 -5.59 -22.92 25.16
C LEU A 79 -4.86 -24.22 25.47
N ASP A 80 -5.51 -25.36 25.20
CA ASP A 80 -4.78 -26.61 25.17
C ASP A 80 -3.69 -26.55 24.08
N ALA A 81 -2.59 -27.27 24.30
CA ALA A 81 -1.45 -27.22 23.40
C ALA A 81 -1.75 -27.81 22.01
N GLU A 82 -2.79 -28.63 21.86
CA GLU A 82 -3.21 -29.21 20.58
C GLU A 82 -3.88 -28.15 19.71
N THR A 83 -4.95 -27.51 20.19
CA THR A 83 -5.63 -26.41 19.50
C THR A 83 -4.67 -25.24 19.24
N ALA A 84 -3.82 -24.88 20.19
CA ALA A 84 -2.81 -23.84 19.98
C ALA A 84 -1.83 -24.18 18.86
N ARG A 85 -1.45 -25.46 18.72
CA ARG A 85 -0.55 -25.95 17.69
C ARG A 85 -1.22 -25.99 16.32
N GLU A 86 -2.47 -26.42 16.23
CA GLU A 86 -3.24 -26.40 14.96
C GLU A 86 -3.32 -24.97 14.39
N LEU A 87 -3.57 -23.97 15.25
CA LEU A 87 -3.56 -22.56 14.86
C LEU A 87 -2.22 -22.11 14.24
N THR A 88 -1.09 -22.75 14.55
CA THR A 88 0.21 -22.40 13.94
C THR A 88 0.40 -22.97 12.52
N TYR A 89 -0.42 -23.95 12.13
CA TYR A 89 -0.29 -24.64 10.84
C TYR A 89 -1.26 -24.10 9.79
N ASP A 90 -2.46 -23.67 10.18
CA ASP A 90 -3.50 -23.24 9.22
C ASP A 90 -3.28 -21.82 8.66
N GLY A 91 -2.33 -21.05 9.21
CA GLY A 91 -1.90 -19.77 8.67
C GLY A 91 -2.88 -18.61 8.92
N HIS A 92 -2.57 -17.45 8.36
CA HIS A 92 -3.31 -16.21 8.59
C HIS A 92 -4.78 -16.31 8.16
N GLY A 93 -5.71 -15.91 9.03
CA GLY A 93 -7.14 -15.89 8.78
C GLY A 93 -7.87 -17.20 9.09
N ALA A 94 -7.14 -18.29 9.33
CA ALA A 94 -7.72 -19.54 9.78
C ALA A 94 -8.41 -19.38 11.14
N THR A 95 -9.51 -20.11 11.37
CA THR A 95 -10.27 -20.07 12.61
C THR A 95 -10.51 -21.49 13.13
N ILE A 96 -10.12 -21.73 14.38
CA ILE A 96 -10.28 -23.01 15.08
C ILE A 96 -10.86 -22.70 16.46
N ASP A 97 -11.96 -23.38 16.82
CA ASP A 97 -12.63 -23.22 18.12
C ASP A 97 -12.88 -21.76 18.55
N GLY A 98 -13.27 -20.90 17.60
CA GLY A 98 -13.56 -19.47 17.84
C GLY A 98 -12.33 -18.56 17.92
N TRP A 99 -11.13 -19.09 17.65
CA TRP A 99 -9.88 -18.33 17.61
C TRP A 99 -9.39 -18.15 16.17
N THR A 100 -9.27 -16.91 15.73
CA THR A 100 -8.74 -16.57 14.41
C THR A 100 -7.26 -16.23 14.49
N VAL A 101 -6.44 -16.79 13.60
CA VAL A 101 -5.03 -16.42 13.45
C VAL A 101 -4.92 -15.04 12.80
N VAL A 102 -4.31 -14.08 13.50
CA VAL A 102 -4.10 -12.71 13.01
C VAL A 102 -2.68 -12.50 12.50
N ALA A 103 -1.68 -13.14 13.10
CA ALA A 103 -0.31 -13.05 12.62
C ALA A 103 0.54 -14.19 13.18
N GLN A 104 1.50 -14.65 12.38
CA GLN A 104 2.58 -15.51 12.83
C GLN A 104 3.90 -14.96 12.31
N VAL A 105 4.81 -14.62 13.22
CA VAL A 105 6.06 -13.94 12.85
C VAL A 105 7.24 -14.63 13.52
N GLU A 106 8.29 -14.92 12.75
CA GLU A 106 9.58 -15.34 13.29
C GLU A 106 10.21 -14.14 14.03
N THR A 107 10.38 -14.27 15.34
CA THR A 107 10.97 -13.24 16.22
C THR A 107 12.47 -13.41 16.42
N GLY A 108 13.01 -14.56 16.01
CA GLY A 108 14.41 -14.86 16.09
C GLY A 108 14.70 -16.31 15.76
N ARG A 109 15.97 -16.65 15.76
CA ARG A 109 16.44 -18.01 15.52
C ARG A 109 17.67 -18.31 16.34
N SER A 110 17.80 -19.57 16.71
CA SER A 110 19.01 -20.17 17.22
C SER A 110 19.60 -21.10 16.15
N ARG A 111 20.70 -21.79 16.48
CA ARG A 111 21.29 -22.80 15.59
C ARG A 111 20.33 -23.94 15.25
N TRP A 112 19.39 -24.25 16.14
CA TRP A 112 18.56 -25.47 16.07
C TRP A 112 17.05 -25.21 16.07
N THR A 113 16.64 -23.99 16.38
CA THR A 113 15.22 -23.62 16.54
C THR A 113 14.93 -22.26 15.93
N SER A 114 13.76 -22.12 15.33
CA SER A 114 13.17 -20.81 15.05
C SER A 114 12.21 -20.44 16.19
N HIS A 115 12.19 -19.17 16.57
CA HIS A 115 11.34 -18.62 17.62
C HIS A 115 10.24 -17.81 16.97
N HIS A 116 9.00 -18.11 17.30
CA HIS A 116 7.83 -17.51 16.67
C HIS A 116 6.95 -16.84 17.69
N ARG A 117 6.20 -15.86 17.23
CA ARG A 117 5.08 -15.26 17.96
C ARG A 117 3.82 -15.47 17.14
N LEU A 118 2.84 -16.13 17.76
CA LEU A 118 1.48 -16.26 17.23
C LEU A 118 0.61 -15.18 17.86
N VAL A 119 -0.19 -14.49 17.05
CA VAL A 119 -1.24 -13.57 17.48
C VAL A 119 -2.57 -14.13 17.02
N ILE A 120 -3.50 -14.29 17.96
CA ILE A 120 -4.85 -14.78 17.73
C ILE A 120 -5.87 -13.73 18.16
N ARG A 121 -7.10 -13.87 17.66
CA ARG A 121 -8.24 -13.02 18.01
C ARG A 121 -9.47 -13.88 18.29
N ASN A 122 -10.21 -13.56 19.34
CA ASN A 122 -11.49 -14.23 19.62
C ASN A 122 -12.65 -13.61 18.83
N GLU A 123 -13.85 -14.16 19.00
CA GLU A 123 -15.09 -13.69 18.37
C GLU A 123 -15.48 -12.26 18.76
N THR A 124 -15.06 -11.78 19.94
CA THR A 124 -15.34 -10.41 20.40
C THR A 124 -14.33 -9.39 19.88
N GLY A 125 -13.29 -9.83 19.17
CA GLY A 125 -12.27 -8.98 18.57
C GLY A 125 -11.06 -8.68 19.48
N GLU A 126 -10.98 -9.29 20.66
CA GLU A 126 -9.83 -9.19 21.55
C GLU A 126 -8.64 -9.98 21.00
N HIS A 127 -7.43 -9.42 21.13
CA HIS A 127 -6.22 -10.02 20.59
C HIS A 127 -5.32 -10.55 21.70
N PHE A 128 -4.70 -11.70 21.44
CA PHE A 128 -3.78 -12.34 22.36
C PHE A 128 -2.56 -12.89 21.62
N ALA A 129 -1.42 -13.02 22.31
CA ALA A 129 -0.22 -13.58 21.73
C ALA A 129 0.49 -14.55 22.66
N ALA A 130 1.06 -15.59 22.05
CA ALA A 130 1.94 -16.55 22.68
C ALA A 130 3.19 -16.75 21.83
N THR A 131 4.28 -17.17 22.48
CA THR A 131 5.53 -17.50 21.81
C THR A 131 5.74 -19.00 21.79
N PHE A 132 6.25 -19.52 20.68
CA PHE A 132 6.59 -20.93 20.56
C PHE A 132 7.92 -21.10 19.82
N ARG A 133 8.44 -22.33 19.83
CA ARG A 133 9.64 -22.72 19.09
C ARG A 133 9.29 -23.79 18.09
N ARG A 134 10.00 -23.79 16.96
CA ARG A 134 9.91 -24.84 15.95
C ARG A 134 11.30 -25.35 15.61
N GLY A 135 11.40 -26.67 15.53
CA GLY A 135 12.57 -27.36 14.99
C GLY A 135 12.96 -26.89 13.60
N LEU A 136 14.26 -26.73 13.34
CA LEU A 136 14.76 -26.39 12.00
C LEU A 136 15.13 -27.62 11.16
N THR A 137 15.27 -28.80 11.76
CA THR A 137 15.61 -30.04 11.05
C THR A 137 14.75 -31.21 11.52
N GLU A 138 14.65 -32.24 10.69
CA GLU A 138 13.92 -33.49 10.95
C GLU A 138 14.42 -34.23 12.21
N MET A 139 15.68 -34.00 12.62
CA MET A 139 16.25 -34.61 13.83
C MET A 139 15.98 -33.78 15.10
N GLN A 140 15.34 -32.62 14.96
CA GLN A 140 14.98 -31.71 16.05
C GLN A 140 13.57 -31.16 15.85
N GLU A 141 12.60 -31.97 15.40
CA GLU A 141 11.19 -31.59 15.19
C GLU A 141 10.48 -31.23 16.51
N THR A 142 10.96 -30.19 17.19
CA THR A 142 10.26 -29.62 18.33
C THR A 142 8.98 -29.00 17.82
N GLN A 143 7.85 -29.56 18.28
CA GLN A 143 6.54 -29.04 17.94
C GLN A 143 6.24 -27.78 18.77
N PRO A 144 5.40 -26.87 18.27
CA PRO A 144 4.87 -25.78 19.09
C PRO A 144 4.27 -26.33 20.39
N TRP A 145 4.76 -25.83 21.53
CA TRP A 145 4.33 -26.21 22.88
C TRP A 145 4.38 -27.74 23.15
N GLU A 146 5.35 -28.46 22.58
CA GLU A 146 5.44 -29.94 22.69
C GLU A 146 5.45 -30.46 24.13
N ASP A 147 6.16 -29.77 25.04
CA ASP A 147 6.29 -30.17 26.45
C ASP A 147 5.25 -29.49 27.37
N GLU A 148 4.30 -28.75 26.80
CA GLU A 148 3.30 -27.99 27.56
C GLU A 148 1.92 -28.61 27.36
N GLN A 149 1.11 -28.66 28.43
CA GLN A 149 -0.30 -29.08 28.32
C GLN A 149 -1.18 -27.94 27.83
N VAL A 150 -0.79 -26.70 28.16
CA VAL A 150 -1.53 -25.49 27.84
C VAL A 150 -0.59 -24.43 27.29
N ALA A 151 -1.00 -23.77 26.22
CA ALA A 151 -0.33 -22.60 25.68
C ALA A 151 -0.95 -21.35 26.29
N LYS A 152 -0.13 -20.53 26.97
CA LYS A 152 -0.58 -19.28 27.59
C LYS A 152 -0.49 -18.12 26.62
N PHE A 153 -1.64 -17.52 26.32
CA PHE A 153 -1.76 -16.34 25.48
C PHE A 153 -1.99 -15.09 26.32
N THR A 154 -1.13 -14.11 26.15
CA THR A 154 -1.20 -12.81 26.85
C THR A 154 -1.96 -11.78 26.02
N PRO A 155 -2.80 -10.90 26.60
CA PRO A 155 -3.48 -9.86 25.85
C PRO A 155 -2.49 -8.94 25.13
N VAL A 156 -2.80 -8.59 23.89
CA VAL A 156 -2.00 -7.67 23.09
C VAL A 156 -2.86 -6.63 22.42
N ALA A 157 -2.29 -5.45 22.25
CA ALA A 157 -2.90 -4.39 21.47
C ALA A 157 -2.35 -4.39 20.04
N PRO A 158 -3.20 -4.27 19.02
CA PRO A 158 -2.72 -3.95 17.68
C PRO A 158 -2.06 -2.58 17.69
N ARG A 159 -0.85 -2.48 17.14
CA ARG A 159 -0.20 -1.19 16.89
C ARG A 159 -0.42 -0.82 15.43
N ALA A 160 -1.34 0.12 15.21
CA ALA A 160 -1.59 0.65 13.87
C ALA A 160 -0.39 1.48 13.39
N LYS A 161 -0.07 1.35 12.10
CA LYS A 161 0.78 2.28 11.36
C LYS A 161 -0.07 2.92 10.28
N VAL A 162 -0.05 4.24 10.18
CA VAL A 162 -0.76 4.97 9.12
C VAL A 162 0.25 5.32 8.04
N VAL A 163 -0.10 5.01 6.79
CA VAL A 163 0.60 5.44 5.60
C VAL A 163 -0.19 6.58 4.98
N ARG A 164 0.42 7.75 4.83
CA ARG A 164 -0.13 8.86 4.05
C ARG A 164 0.67 8.99 2.75
N THR A 165 0.00 8.81 1.62
CA THR A 165 0.58 9.04 0.29
C THR A 165 0.38 10.49 -0.14
N VAL A 166 1.44 11.12 -0.67
CA VAL A 166 1.39 12.45 -1.29
C VAL A 166 1.85 12.34 -2.73
N GLU A 167 1.08 12.93 -3.65
CA GLU A 167 1.39 13.04 -5.06
C GLU A 167 1.79 14.47 -5.39
N TRP A 168 2.86 14.62 -6.17
CA TRP A 168 3.34 15.90 -6.65
C TRP A 168 3.05 16.06 -8.14
N VAL A 169 1.96 16.76 -8.47
CA VAL A 169 1.61 17.05 -9.86
C VAL A 169 2.30 18.32 -10.36
N LYS A 170 2.82 18.27 -11.60
CA LYS A 170 3.24 19.49 -12.28
C LYS A 170 2.01 20.35 -12.56
N PRO A 171 1.99 21.64 -12.17
CA PRO A 171 0.86 22.50 -12.52
C PRO A 171 0.71 22.57 -14.04
N PRO A 172 -0.54 22.64 -14.55
CA PRO A 172 -0.76 22.80 -15.98
C PRO A 172 0.00 24.02 -16.46
N ALA A 173 0.59 23.92 -17.66
CA ALA A 173 1.21 25.09 -18.27
C ALA A 173 0.16 26.22 -18.31
N PRO A 174 0.55 27.47 -18.01
CA PRO A 174 -0.37 28.59 -18.19
C PRO A 174 -0.91 28.51 -19.61
N ALA A 175 -2.23 28.72 -19.76
CA ALA A 175 -2.82 28.84 -21.08
C ALA A 175 -1.97 29.84 -21.88
N PRO A 176 -1.63 29.54 -23.15
CA PRO A 176 -0.90 30.51 -23.95
C PRO A 176 -1.67 31.82 -23.83
N ASP A 177 -0.98 32.90 -23.44
CA ASP A 177 -1.53 34.24 -23.59
C ASP A 177 -2.04 34.28 -25.01
N LEU A 178 -3.36 34.38 -25.17
CA LEU A 178 -3.94 34.72 -26.45
C LEU A 178 -3.35 36.10 -26.72
N LEU A 179 -2.25 36.10 -27.47
CA LEU A 179 -1.77 37.25 -28.21
C LEU A 179 -2.96 37.61 -29.09
N ILE A 180 -3.86 38.42 -28.53
CA ILE A 180 -4.77 39.24 -29.29
C ILE A 180 -3.80 40.03 -30.15
N ASP A 181 -3.71 39.62 -31.41
CA ASP A 181 -2.95 40.35 -32.42
C ASP A 181 -3.34 41.84 -32.25
N PRO A 182 -2.37 42.73 -31.97
CA PRO A 182 -2.66 44.16 -31.82
C PRO A 182 -3.48 44.71 -33.00
N ASP A 183 -3.37 44.09 -34.18
CA ASP A 183 -4.11 44.45 -35.39
C ASP A 183 -5.57 43.96 -35.41
N CYS A 184 -5.98 43.11 -34.45
CA CYS A 184 -7.36 42.63 -34.31
C CYS A 184 -8.24 43.53 -33.44
N ARG A 185 -7.68 44.56 -32.79
CA ARG A 185 -8.40 45.36 -31.79
C ARG A 185 -9.52 46.23 -32.37
N ASP A 186 -9.45 46.55 -33.67
CA ASP A 186 -10.35 47.49 -34.34
C ASP A 186 -11.11 46.87 -35.54
N GLY A 187 -11.11 45.55 -35.69
CA GLY A 187 -11.79 44.87 -36.81
C GLY A 187 -11.17 45.18 -38.19
N LYS A 188 -9.91 45.62 -38.23
CA LYS A 188 -9.17 45.94 -39.45
C LYS A 188 -7.79 45.29 -39.42
N CYS A 189 -7.70 44.05 -39.88
CA CYS A 189 -6.42 43.44 -40.17
C CYS A 189 -5.75 44.21 -41.33
N GLY A 190 -4.48 44.62 -41.16
CA GLY A 190 -3.72 45.38 -42.16
C GLY A 190 -3.52 44.66 -43.51
N SER A 191 -3.77 43.35 -43.57
CA SER A 191 -3.73 42.54 -44.79
C SER A 191 -5.04 42.52 -45.59
N CYS A 192 -6.14 43.05 -45.05
CA CYS A 192 -7.43 43.10 -45.75
C CYS A 192 -7.55 44.34 -46.65
N VAL A 193 -6.73 44.40 -47.70
CA VAL A 193 -6.97 45.30 -48.84
C VAL A 193 -7.95 44.61 -49.78
N GLY A 194 -9.26 44.77 -49.53
CA GLY A 194 -10.29 44.58 -50.56
C GLY A 194 -11.26 43.38 -50.47
N GLY A 195 -11.50 42.80 -49.29
CA GLY A 195 -12.56 41.76 -49.14
C GLY A 195 -12.89 41.39 -47.69
N PRO A 196 -14.06 40.77 -47.43
CA PRO A 196 -14.44 40.30 -46.10
C PRO A 196 -13.43 39.25 -45.59
N CYS A 197 -13.02 39.39 -44.33
CA CYS A 197 -12.03 38.52 -43.70
C CYS A 197 -12.58 37.10 -43.49
N GLU A 198 -11.99 36.11 -44.15
CA GLU A 198 -12.30 34.68 -43.94
C GLU A 198 -11.56 34.07 -42.73
N HIS A 199 -10.87 34.91 -41.93
CA HIS A 199 -10.18 34.45 -40.72
C HIS A 199 -11.19 34.07 -39.62
N GLY A 200 -10.99 32.89 -39.03
CA GLY A 200 -11.84 32.30 -37.97
C GLY A 200 -11.98 33.11 -36.68
N CYS A 201 -11.34 34.28 -36.58
CA CYS A 201 -11.44 35.23 -35.47
C CYS A 201 -12.87 35.78 -35.24
N HIS A 202 -13.79 35.61 -36.20
CA HIS A 202 -15.17 36.11 -36.13
C HIS A 202 -16.26 35.03 -36.11
N GLN A 203 -15.92 33.73 -36.08
CA GLN A 203 -16.94 32.66 -36.10
C GLN A 203 -17.61 32.38 -34.74
N GLY A 204 -17.26 33.11 -33.67
CA GLY A 204 -17.73 32.84 -32.30
C GLY A 204 -18.78 33.80 -31.73
N GLY A 205 -19.44 34.62 -32.54
CA GLY A 205 -20.38 35.65 -32.07
C GLY A 205 -21.79 35.47 -32.60
N GLY A 206 -22.53 34.45 -32.12
CA GLY A 206 -23.93 34.28 -32.52
C GLY A 206 -24.67 33.19 -31.75
N SER A 207 -25.28 33.59 -30.63
CA SER A 207 -26.38 32.95 -29.86
C SER A 207 -26.14 31.60 -29.20
#